data_AF-A0A136KFD6-F1
#
_entry.id   AF-A0A136KFD6-F1
#
_cell.length_a   1.000
_cell.length_b   1.000
_cell.length_c   1.000
_cell.angle_alpha   90.00
_cell.angle_beta   90.00
_cell.angle_gamma   90.00
#
_symmetry.space_group_name_H-M   'P 1'
#
loop_
_entity.id
_entity.type
_entity.pdbx_description
1 polymer ?
#
loop_
_entity_poly.entity_id
_entity_poly.type
_entity_poly.pdbx_seq_one_letter_code
_entity_poly.pdbx_strand_id
1 'polypeptide(L)'
;MESKPTVDILVTVQDIEVVDRHTGKIESQGYKYPGEYVTPGSRLFVRERVENADRLFNVHIFPKDHKHVKDMIGLRDYFRDHPEEVEKFAKLKKELATKYPND
;
A
#
# COMPACT_ATOMS: atom_id res chain seq x y z
N MET A 1 -15.75 3.45 6.85
CA MET A 1 -15.64 2.38 5.84
C MET A 1 -15.03 1.16 6.50
N GLU A 2 -15.68 0.00 6.42
CA GLU A 2 -15.05 -1.26 6.82
C GLU A 2 -14.01 -1.65 5.75
N SER A 3 -12.77 -1.81 6.15
CA SER A 3 -11.66 -2.20 5.28
C SER A 3 -10.78 -3.21 6.00
N LYS A 4 -9.93 -3.93 5.26
CA LYS A 4 -8.84 -4.69 5.88
C LYS A 4 -8.06 -3.73 6.83
N PRO A 5 -7.71 -4.14 8.06
CA PRO A 5 -7.05 -3.29 9.04
C PRO A 5 -5.55 -3.14 8.71
N THR A 6 -5.25 -2.79 7.46
CA THR A 6 -3.91 -2.55 6.92
C THR A 6 -3.77 -1.06 6.66
N VAL A 7 -2.63 -0.49 7.04
CA VAL A 7 -2.30 0.91 6.78
C VAL A 7 -1.38 1.00 5.56
N ASP A 8 -1.81 1.73 4.54
CA ASP A 8 -0.97 2.07 3.39
C ASP A 8 -0.25 3.41 3.64
N ILE A 9 1.07 3.40 3.51
CA ILE A 9 1.97 4.53 3.69
C ILE A 9 2.64 4.83 2.35
N LEU A 10 2.58 6.08 1.90
CA LEU A 10 3.27 6.56 0.71
C LEU A 10 4.55 7.31 1.12
N VAL A 11 5.70 6.87 0.61
CA VAL A 11 6.99 7.54 0.76
C VAL A 11 7.50 7.94 -0.62
N THR A 12 8.00 9.17 -0.73
CA THR A 12 8.65 9.64 -1.96
C THR A 12 10.13 9.87 -1.73
N VAL A 13 10.95 9.47 -2.70
CA VAL A 13 12.41 9.64 -2.66
C VAL A 13 12.89 10.29 -3.95
N GLN A 14 14.07 10.94 -3.91
CA GLN A 14 14.68 11.49 -5.13
C GLN A 14 15.35 10.41 -5.97
N ASP A 15 15.92 9.40 -5.32
CA ASP A 15 16.63 8.28 -5.94
C ASP A 15 16.19 6.99 -5.25
N ILE A 16 15.71 6.02 -6.03
CA ILE A 16 15.21 4.75 -5.51
C ILE A 16 16.36 3.86 -5.01
N GLU A 17 17.58 4.01 -5.53
CA GLU A 17 18.73 3.21 -5.11
C GLU A 17 19.12 3.50 -3.65
N VAL A 18 18.76 4.68 -3.12
CA VAL A 18 18.89 4.97 -1.68
C VAL A 18 18.12 3.95 -0.86
N VAL A 19 16.94 3.55 -1.31
CA VAL A 19 16.10 2.57 -0.62
C VAL A 19 16.77 1.21 -0.63
N ASP A 20 17.34 0.80 -1.76
CA ASP A 20 18.04 -0.49 -1.90
C ASP A 20 19.21 -0.61 -0.92
N ARG A 21 19.96 0.48 -0.73
CA ARG A 21 21.06 0.54 0.26
C ARG A 21 20.59 0.43 1.71
N HIS A 22 19.31 0.72 1.98
CA HIS A 22 18.71 0.67 3.31
C HIS A 22 17.79 -0.53 3.53
N THR A 23 17.53 -1.37 2.52
CA THR A 23 16.64 -2.53 2.59
C THR A 23 16.94 -3.40 3.81
N GLY A 24 18.20 -3.80 4.03
CA GLY A 24 18.55 -4.64 5.19
C GLY A 24 18.27 -3.98 6.55
N LYS A 25 18.37 -2.65 6.65
CA LYS A 25 17.97 -1.92 7.88
C LYS A 25 16.47 -1.97 8.06
N ILE A 26 15.69 -1.76 7.00
CA ILE A 26 14.22 -1.80 7.05
C ILE A 26 13.75 -3.21 7.43
N GLU A 27 14.35 -4.25 6.84
CA GLU A 27 14.04 -5.64 7.16
C GLU A 27 14.36 -6.00 8.61
N SER A 28 15.46 -5.50 9.18
CA SER A 28 15.79 -5.70 10.60
C SER A 28 14.77 -5.11 11.58
N GLN A 29 13.89 -4.21 11.11
CA GLN A 29 12.77 -3.68 11.90
C GLN A 29 11.49 -4.51 11.77
N GLY A 30 11.56 -5.69 11.13
CA GLY A 30 10.43 -6.61 10.98
C GLY A 30 9.56 -6.35 9.75
N TYR A 31 10.06 -5.59 8.77
CA TYR A 31 9.44 -5.50 7.46
C TYR A 31 9.99 -6.60 6.54
N LYS A 32 9.20 -7.00 5.55
CA LYS A 32 9.58 -7.87 4.45
C LYS A 32 9.70 -7.03 3.18
N TYR A 33 10.70 -7.31 2.35
CA TYR A 33 10.89 -6.66 1.06
C TYR A 33 10.47 -7.60 -0.10
N PRO A 34 9.20 -7.57 -0.54
CA PRO A 34 8.74 -8.34 -1.70
C PRO A 34 9.35 -7.91 -3.04
N GLY A 35 10.06 -6.77 -3.11
CA GLY A 35 10.65 -6.27 -4.35
C GLY A 35 9.92 -5.07 -4.93
N GLU A 36 9.89 -5.01 -6.26
CA GLU A 36 9.23 -3.96 -7.02
C GLU A 36 7.69 -4.06 -6.93
N TYR A 37 7.03 -2.92 -7.05
CA TYR A 37 5.58 -2.81 -6.93
C TYR A 37 4.96 -2.05 -8.10
N VAL A 38 4.15 -2.76 -8.89
CA VAL A 38 3.46 -2.26 -10.09
C VAL A 38 4.38 -1.94 -11.28
N THR A 39 5.52 -1.29 -11.08
CA THR A 39 6.48 -0.92 -12.12
C THR A 39 7.93 -1.05 -11.65
N PRO A 40 8.90 -1.19 -12.57
CA PRO A 40 10.31 -1.06 -12.23
C PRO A 40 10.64 0.27 -11.58
N GLY A 41 11.54 0.25 -10.59
CA GLY A 41 11.95 1.45 -9.87
C GLY A 41 10.99 1.92 -8.77
N SER A 42 10.09 1.04 -8.31
CA SER A 42 9.34 1.22 -7.06
C SER A 42 9.73 0.17 -6.03
N ARG A 43 9.42 0.40 -4.75
CA ARG A 43 9.67 -0.57 -3.67
C ARG A 43 8.45 -0.68 -2.79
N LEU A 44 8.10 -1.91 -2.43
CA LEU A 44 7.10 -2.18 -1.40
C LEU A 44 7.78 -2.83 -0.21
N PHE A 45 7.51 -2.32 0.99
CA PHE A 45 7.81 -3.03 2.23
C PHE A 45 6.52 -3.38 2.93
N VAL A 46 6.43 -4.60 3.46
CA VAL A 46 5.25 -5.08 4.16
C VAL A 46 5.62 -5.50 5.56
N ARG A 47 4.88 -5.03 6.57
CA ARG A 47 4.95 -5.60 7.91
C ARG A 47 3.69 -6.40 8.18
N GLU A 48 3.86 -7.62 8.65
CA GLU A 48 2.78 -8.57 8.85
C GLU A 48 2.64 -8.92 10.33
N ARG A 49 1.46 -9.38 10.73
CA ARG A 49 1.23 -10.01 12.03
C ARG A 49 1.98 -11.33 12.09
N VAL A 50 2.53 -11.64 13.27
CA VAL A 50 3.28 -12.89 13.48
C VAL A 50 2.33 -14.09 13.45
N GLU A 51 1.09 -13.91 13.94
CA GLU A 51 0.15 -14.99 14.19
C GLU A 51 -0.48 -15.57 12.92
N ASN A 52 -0.74 -14.72 11.92
CA ASN A 52 -1.51 -15.11 10.73
C ASN A 52 -1.01 -14.50 9.42
N ALA A 53 0.15 -13.84 9.41
CA ALA A 53 0.73 -13.17 8.25
C ALA A 53 -0.15 -12.04 7.63
N ASP A 54 -1.19 -11.57 8.33
CA ASP A 54 -1.98 -10.44 7.85
C ASP A 54 -1.14 -9.17 7.80
N ARG A 55 -1.28 -8.42 6.70
CA ARG A 55 -0.55 -7.16 6.52
C ARG A 55 -1.05 -6.10 7.52
N LEU A 56 -0.14 -5.59 8.33
CA LEU A 56 -0.33 -4.43 9.20
C LEU A 56 -0.05 -3.13 8.47
N PHE A 57 1.08 -3.09 7.76
CA PHE A 57 1.56 -1.91 7.06
C PHE A 57 2.04 -2.28 5.66
N ASN A 58 1.64 -1.49 4.68
CA ASN A 58 2.25 -1.45 3.35
C ASN A 58 2.97 -0.11 3.22
N VAL A 59 4.26 -0.12 2.92
CA VAL A 59 5.04 1.08 2.65
C VAL A 59 5.39 1.11 1.18
N HIS A 60 4.65 1.92 0.43
CA HIS A 60 4.83 2.16 -0.99
C HIS A 60 5.86 3.27 -1.19
N ILE A 61 6.98 2.95 -1.82
CA ILE A 61 8.06 3.90 -2.04
C ILE A 61 8.27 4.11 -3.54
N PHE A 62 8.20 5.37 -3.97
CA PHE A 62 8.35 5.76 -5.37
C PHE A 62 9.31 6.95 -5.51
N PRO A 63 9.94 7.12 -6.68
CA PRO A 63 10.54 8.40 -7.07
C PRO A 63 9.52 9.53 -7.00
N LYS A 64 9.95 10.74 -6.63
CA LYS A 64 9.08 11.92 -6.42
C LYS A 64 8.10 12.18 -7.57
N ASP A 65 8.56 12.04 -8.82
CA ASP A 65 7.77 12.35 -10.01
C ASP A 65 7.04 11.13 -10.60
N HIS A 66 7.03 10.01 -9.88
CA HIS A 66 6.35 8.79 -10.33
C HIS A 66 4.83 8.97 -10.39
N LYS A 67 4.19 8.50 -11.48
CA LYS A 67 2.75 8.67 -11.71
C LYS A 67 1.89 8.19 -10.53
N HIS A 68 2.25 7.06 -9.92
CA HIS A 68 1.49 6.50 -8.80
C HIS A 68 1.46 7.37 -7.54
N VAL A 69 2.42 8.29 -7.35
CA VAL A 69 2.35 9.27 -6.26
C VAL A 69 1.08 10.12 -6.41
N LYS A 70 0.81 10.59 -7.63
CA LYS A 70 -0.40 11.37 -7.95
C LYS A 70 -1.66 10.52 -7.86
N ASP A 71 -1.62 9.28 -8.35
CA ASP A 71 -2.78 8.38 -8.29
C ASP A 71 -3.20 8.11 -6.83
N MET A 72 -2.25 7.80 -5.94
CA MET A 72 -2.53 7.50 -4.53
C MET A 72 -3.05 8.73 -3.77
N ILE A 73 -2.43 9.89 -3.97
CA ILE A 73 -2.89 11.15 -3.35
C ILE A 73 -4.26 11.54 -3.90
N GLY A 74 -4.44 11.47 -5.21
CA GLY A 74 -5.70 11.80 -5.88
C GLY A 74 -6.85 10.92 -5.42
N LEU A 75 -6.66 9.60 -5.31
CA LEU A 75 -7.68 8.70 -4.79
C LEU A 75 -8.05 9.01 -3.34
N ARG A 76 -7.05 9.28 -2.49
CA ARG A 76 -7.27 9.66 -1.09
C ARG A 76 -8.09 10.94 -0.98
N ASP A 77 -7.71 11.96 -1.71
CA ASP A 77 -8.37 13.28 -1.64
C ASP A 77 -9.77 13.19 -2.26
N TYR A 78 -9.94 12.49 -3.38
CA TYR A 78 -11.25 12.20 -3.96
C TYR A 78 -12.20 11.52 -2.98
N PHE A 79 -11.76 10.46 -2.29
CA PHE A 79 -12.59 9.78 -1.29
C PHE A 79 -12.87 10.59 -0.03
N ARG A 80 -12.03 11.57 0.31
CA ARG A 80 -12.34 12.50 1.43
C ARG A 80 -13.46 13.46 1.06
N ASP A 81 -13.51 13.87 -0.20
CA ASP A 81 -14.47 14.84 -0.69
C ASP A 81 -15.79 14.22 -1.20
N HIS A 82 -15.83 12.89 -1.43
CA HIS A 82 -16.99 12.17 -1.98
C HIS A 82 -17.41 10.96 -1.10
N PRO A 83 -18.06 11.19 0.06
CA PRO A 83 -18.50 10.12 0.95
C PRO A 83 -19.40 9.06 0.28
N GLU A 84 -20.25 9.46 -0.65
CA GLU A 84 -21.13 8.57 -1.40
C GLU A 84 -20.37 7.57 -2.28
N GLU A 85 -19.22 7.97 -2.82
CA GLU A 85 -18.36 7.08 -3.60
C GLU A 85 -17.61 6.11 -2.68
N VAL A 86 -17.26 6.53 -1.46
CA VAL A 86 -16.71 5.64 -0.44
C VAL A 86 -17.72 4.56 -0.05
N GLU A 87 -19.01 4.90 0.08
CA GLU A 87 -20.06 3.93 0.37
C GLU A 87 -20.23 2.91 -0.76
N LYS A 88 -20.31 3.37 -2.02
CA LYS A 88 -20.37 2.50 -3.19
C LYS A 88 -19.16 1.56 -3.25
N PHE A 89 -17.97 2.10 -3.03
CA PHE A 89 -16.73 1.33 -3.03
C PHE A 89 -16.67 0.32 -1.87
N ALA A 90 -17.19 0.67 -0.68
CA ALA A 90 -17.29 -0.23 0.46
C ALA A 90 -18.22 -1.41 0.19
N LYS A 91 -19.39 -1.13 -0.38
CA LYS A 91 -20.36 -2.15 -0.79
C LYS A 91 -19.74 -3.12 -1.79
N LEU A 92 -19.08 -2.60 -2.83
CA LEU A 92 -18.40 -3.42 -3.82
C LEU A 92 -17.33 -4.33 -3.20
N LYS A 93 -16.48 -3.79 -2.31
CA LYS A 93 -15.46 -4.61 -1.62
C LYS A 93 -16.07 -5.73 -0.79
N LYS A 94 -17.18 -5.46 -0.08
CA LYS A 94 -17.87 -6.47 0.72
C LYS A 94 -18.50 -7.57 -0.15
N GLU A 95 -19.11 -7.18 -1.26
CA GLU A 95 -19.66 -8.12 -2.25
C GLU A 95 -18.56 -9.01 -2.82
N LEU A 96 -17.42 -8.43 -3.21
CA LEU A 96 -16.27 -9.18 -3.74
C LEU A 96 -15.68 -10.14 -2.70
N ALA A 97 -15.50 -9.70 -1.45
CA ALA A 97 -15.01 -10.57 -0.38
C ALA A 97 -15.97 -11.74 -0.07
N THR A 98 -17.27 -11.51 -0.20
CA THR A 98 -18.28 -12.58 -0.03
C THR A 98 -18.27 -13.55 -1.21
N LYS A 99 -18.10 -13.04 -2.43
CA LYS A 99 -18.12 -13.83 -3.65
C LYS A 99 -16.83 -14.64 -3.86
N TYR A 100 -15.70 -14.11 -3.39
CA TYR A 100 -14.37 -14.69 -3.56
C TYR A 100 -13.63 -14.75 -2.20
N PRO A 101 -14.06 -15.61 -1.25
CA PRO A 101 -13.51 -15.62 0.10
C PRO A 101 -12.08 -16.18 0.20
N ASN A 102 -11.62 -16.90 -0.83
CA ASN A 102 -10.32 -17.59 -0.85
C ASN A 102 -9.38 -17.11 -1.97
N ASP A 103 -9.78 -16.07 -2.73
CA ASP A 103 -8.94 -15.41 -3.74
C ASP A 103 -8.38 -14.09 -3.18
#